data_AF-A0A0F0HAD3-F1
#
_entry.id   AF-A0A0F0HAD3-F1
#
_cell.length_a   1.000
_cell.length_b   1.000
_cell.length_c   1.000
_cell.angle_alpha   90.00
_cell.angle_beta   90.00
_cell.angle_gamma   90.00
#
_symmetry.space_group_name_H-M   'P 1'
#
loop_
_entity.id
_entity.type
_entity.pdbx_description
1 polymer ?
#
loop_
_entity_poly.entity_id
_entity_poly.type
_entity_poly.pdbx_seq_one_letter_code
_entity_poly.pdbx_strand_id
1 'polypeptide(L)'
;MTAARRFQRIIATTDFHSAFDDAVPMLAHLHAIRHDSLVVDCGDFFEGTGYYRLGKGAVEREILTTLYDVLAPGNHGWPHYSEPGLREMTVSANAVDDAGRPLFDRLRVVEVHDRRVAVTAVIGVSAFHTIPAGQRAGHHVTDPVIALRELMLEHHHHVDSWIVLSHSGFDEDIRLAGACPFVDVIFAGHCHSDTYGPVHVGDTLVVKGRELAAGYAAAEPVGSGWAARTAVFPAPTTVPDELAAVDEEIDSIGRMLATPLGTVDEPYRDAILDRRRLLQDVASRLHTGLGADAVILNDTALRPTRLGDVLTLGDLLAIEPFDNQLVHALLPDRYADSPDSLLKRLTEQTGPLAVAPWPLPQGIRSVLTTGYLADTYLGGRTHQAGLRLGEAVRRTLATPLPDQEEGAR
;
A
#
# COMPACT_ATOMS: atom_id res chain seq x y z
N MET A 1 23.69 -18.16 23.73
CA MET A 1 22.83 -18.78 22.69
C MET A 1 21.45 -18.90 23.31
N THR A 2 20.53 -18.01 22.97
CA THR A 2 19.11 -18.18 23.27
C THR A 2 18.63 -19.43 22.54
N ALA A 3 17.94 -20.33 23.23
CA ALA A 3 17.37 -21.52 22.59
C ALA A 3 16.45 -21.07 21.44
N ALA A 4 16.54 -21.71 20.27
CA ALA A 4 15.67 -21.41 19.15
C ALA A 4 14.21 -21.60 19.58
N ARG A 5 13.38 -20.55 19.41
CA ARG A 5 11.95 -20.59 19.71
C ARG A 5 11.31 -21.60 18.76
N ARG A 6 10.60 -22.59 19.31
CA ARG A 6 9.87 -23.62 18.57
C ARG A 6 8.40 -23.24 18.51
N PHE A 7 7.86 -23.19 17.30
CA PHE A 7 6.50 -22.73 17.03
C PHE A 7 5.53 -23.89 16.89
N GLN A 8 4.24 -23.67 17.12
CA GLN A 8 3.16 -24.64 16.87
C GLN A 8 2.53 -24.41 15.49
N ARG A 9 2.53 -23.16 15.00
CA ARG A 9 1.84 -22.79 13.76
C ARG A 9 2.41 -21.51 13.20
N ILE A 10 1.98 -21.19 11.98
CA ILE A 10 2.29 -19.93 11.31
C ILE A 10 1.01 -19.10 11.23
N ILE A 11 1.11 -17.83 11.57
CA ILE A 11 0.03 -16.84 11.50
C ILE A 11 0.48 -15.73 10.58
N ALA A 12 -0.25 -15.52 9.49
CA ALA A 12 0.09 -14.57 8.44
C ALA A 12 -0.94 -13.45 8.34
N THR A 13 -0.49 -12.20 8.45
CA THR A 13 -1.26 -11.01 8.04
C THR A 13 -0.82 -10.57 6.64
N THR A 14 -1.60 -9.68 6.04
CA THR A 14 -1.33 -9.11 4.73
C THR A 14 -2.11 -7.81 4.54
N ASP A 15 -1.59 -6.90 3.72
CA ASP A 15 -2.31 -5.72 3.23
C ASP A 15 -2.96 -4.92 4.37
N PHE A 16 -2.19 -4.69 5.45
CA PHE A 16 -2.67 -3.92 6.61
C PHE A 16 -2.87 -2.45 6.26
N HIS A 17 -2.07 -1.88 5.36
CA HIS A 17 -2.24 -0.54 4.81
C HIS A 17 -2.42 0.59 5.84
N SER A 18 -1.75 0.48 6.99
CA SER A 18 -1.91 1.44 8.09
C SER A 18 -3.37 1.59 8.56
N ALA A 19 -4.17 0.52 8.50
CA ALA A 19 -5.58 0.49 8.92
C ALA A 19 -5.72 0.43 10.44
N PHE A 20 -5.42 1.53 11.12
CA PHE A 20 -5.37 1.58 12.58
C PHE A 20 -6.73 1.73 13.26
N ASP A 21 -7.77 2.22 12.57
CA ASP A 21 -9.10 2.45 13.15
C ASP A 21 -9.69 1.19 13.81
N ASP A 22 -9.41 0.01 13.24
CA ASP A 22 -9.89 -1.29 13.72
C ASP A 22 -8.73 -2.23 14.15
N ALA A 23 -7.55 -1.68 14.49
CA ALA A 23 -6.36 -2.49 14.75
C ALA A 23 -6.32 -3.17 16.13
N VAL A 24 -7.13 -2.74 17.10
CA VAL A 24 -7.11 -3.27 18.48
C VAL A 24 -7.28 -4.80 18.52
N PRO A 25 -8.27 -5.40 17.81
CA PRO A 25 -8.37 -6.85 17.65
C PRO A 25 -7.10 -7.54 17.17
N MET A 26 -6.45 -6.98 16.15
CA MET A 26 -5.21 -7.51 15.59
C MET A 26 -4.09 -7.44 16.63
N LEU A 27 -3.83 -6.27 17.21
CA LEU A 27 -2.74 -6.05 18.16
C LEU A 27 -2.83 -6.99 19.35
N ALA A 28 -4.01 -7.06 19.97
CA ALA A 28 -4.23 -7.93 21.12
C ALA A 28 -4.12 -9.42 20.76
N HIS A 29 -4.66 -9.83 19.60
CA HIS A 29 -4.57 -11.23 19.17
C HIS A 29 -3.13 -11.65 18.85
N LEU A 30 -2.41 -10.86 18.05
CA LEU A 30 -1.03 -11.16 17.67
C LEU A 30 -0.10 -11.16 18.90
N HIS A 31 -0.26 -10.20 19.81
CA HIS A 31 0.46 -10.20 21.07
C HIS A 31 0.17 -11.45 21.90
N ALA A 32 -1.08 -11.90 21.96
CA ALA A 32 -1.46 -13.08 22.74
C ALA A 32 -0.86 -14.37 22.15
N ILE A 33 -0.80 -14.53 20.82
CA ILE A 33 -0.38 -15.79 20.19
C ILE A 33 1.10 -15.86 19.83
N ARG A 34 1.82 -14.73 19.77
CA ARG A 34 3.22 -14.73 19.32
C ARG A 34 4.13 -15.63 20.16
N HIS A 35 3.83 -15.88 21.44
CA HIS A 35 4.68 -16.74 22.26
C HIS A 35 4.81 -18.19 21.73
N ASP A 36 3.79 -18.72 21.04
CA ASP A 36 3.77 -20.09 20.51
C ASP A 36 3.67 -20.17 18.97
N SER A 37 3.41 -19.06 18.30
CA SER A 37 3.17 -19.00 16.85
C SER A 37 4.22 -18.15 16.14
N LEU A 38 4.63 -18.57 14.94
CA LEU A 38 5.47 -17.76 14.05
C LEU A 38 4.56 -16.72 13.40
N VAL A 39 4.76 -15.45 13.73
CA VAL A 39 3.94 -14.36 13.19
C VAL A 39 4.65 -13.75 11.99
N VAL A 40 3.98 -13.74 10.84
CA VAL A 40 4.54 -13.28 9.58
C VAL A 40 3.62 -12.28 8.89
N ASP A 41 4.18 -11.42 8.05
CA ASP A 41 3.42 -10.49 7.22
C ASP A 41 3.75 -10.69 5.74
N CYS A 42 2.73 -10.65 4.88
CA CYS A 42 2.85 -10.87 3.44
C CYS A 42 3.02 -9.58 2.63
N GLY A 43 3.34 -8.46 3.28
CA GLY A 43 3.61 -7.18 2.63
C GLY A 43 2.42 -6.22 2.66
N ASP A 44 2.67 -5.01 2.17
CA ASP A 44 1.75 -3.86 2.18
C ASP A 44 1.23 -3.52 3.59
N PHE A 45 2.11 -3.60 4.58
CA PHE A 45 1.81 -3.16 5.93
C PHE A 45 1.72 -1.62 6.05
N PHE A 46 2.54 -0.93 5.27
CA PHE A 46 2.63 0.53 5.23
C PHE A 46 1.70 1.13 4.17
N GLU A 47 1.45 2.43 4.29
CA GLU A 47 0.70 3.27 3.36
C GLU A 47 -0.76 2.85 3.15
N GLY A 48 -1.66 3.82 3.01
CA GLY A 48 -3.06 3.51 2.66
C GLY A 48 -4.05 4.44 3.34
N THR A 49 -3.69 4.93 4.52
CA THR A 49 -4.53 5.83 5.33
C THR A 49 -3.80 7.12 5.70
N GLY A 50 -4.55 8.05 6.30
CA GLY A 50 -4.00 9.26 6.89
C GLY A 50 -2.99 8.99 8.03
N TYR A 51 -3.04 7.81 8.65
CA TYR A 51 -2.10 7.44 9.69
C TYR A 51 -0.66 7.43 9.19
N TYR A 52 -0.40 6.76 8.07
CA TYR A 52 0.92 6.79 7.44
C TYR A 52 1.34 8.21 7.03
N ARG A 53 0.39 9.01 6.53
CA ARG A 53 0.67 10.38 6.09
C ARG A 53 1.21 11.25 7.23
N LEU A 54 0.71 11.06 8.44
CA LEU A 54 1.09 11.81 9.63
C LEU A 54 2.24 11.16 10.40
N GLY A 55 2.18 9.84 10.61
CA GLY A 55 3.16 9.06 11.39
C GLY A 55 4.39 8.58 10.60
N LYS A 56 4.38 8.69 9.25
CA LYS A 56 5.51 8.37 8.37
C LYS A 56 6.08 6.95 8.52
N GLY A 57 5.26 5.98 8.94
CA GLY A 57 5.69 4.59 9.14
C GLY A 57 6.21 4.27 10.54
N ALA A 58 6.26 5.24 11.47
CA ALA A 58 6.81 5.01 12.81
C ALA A 58 6.00 4.00 13.61
N VAL A 59 4.67 4.15 13.64
CA VAL A 59 3.74 3.23 14.33
C VAL A 59 3.80 1.84 13.70
N GLU A 60 3.78 1.78 12.36
CA GLU A 60 3.85 0.56 11.59
C GLU A 60 5.14 -0.21 11.92
N ARG A 61 6.28 0.48 11.88
CA ARG A 61 7.59 -0.07 12.21
C ARG A 61 7.61 -0.64 13.64
N GLU A 62 7.12 0.11 14.62
CA GLU A 62 7.11 -0.33 16.02
C GLU A 62 6.30 -1.61 16.20
N ILE A 63 5.12 -1.68 15.58
CA ILE A 63 4.28 -2.89 15.59
C ILE A 63 4.99 -4.07 14.93
N LEU A 64 5.56 -3.87 13.74
CA LEU A 64 6.27 -4.93 13.02
C LEU A 64 7.43 -5.47 13.86
N THR A 65 8.30 -4.60 14.38
CA THR A 65 9.45 -5.02 15.20
C THR A 65 9.04 -5.64 16.54
N THR A 66 7.85 -5.32 17.05
CA THR A 66 7.37 -5.81 18.34
C THR A 66 6.62 -7.13 18.21
N LEU A 67 5.78 -7.31 17.19
CA LEU A 67 4.84 -8.42 17.11
C LEU A 67 5.22 -9.50 16.10
N TYR A 68 6.06 -9.20 15.11
CA TYR A 68 6.34 -10.10 13.98
C TYR A 68 7.69 -10.80 14.10
N ASP A 69 7.85 -11.89 13.36
CA ASP A 69 9.08 -12.69 13.28
C ASP A 69 9.72 -12.64 11.88
N VAL A 70 8.91 -12.67 10.80
CA VAL A 70 9.40 -12.64 9.40
C VAL A 70 8.47 -11.80 8.52
N LEU A 71 9.06 -10.98 7.64
CA LEU A 71 8.32 -10.06 6.77
C LEU A 71 8.58 -10.37 5.29
N ALA A 72 7.55 -10.28 4.46
CA ALA A 72 7.69 -10.09 3.01
C ALA A 72 7.61 -8.60 2.66
N PRO A 73 8.43 -8.11 1.71
CA PRO A 73 8.27 -6.75 1.23
C PRO A 73 7.07 -6.65 0.27
N GLY A 74 6.18 -5.69 0.53
CA GLY A 74 5.13 -5.29 -0.40
C GLY A 74 5.54 -4.11 -1.28
N ASN A 75 4.69 -3.73 -2.23
CA ASN A 75 4.94 -2.53 -3.06
C ASN A 75 4.72 -1.21 -2.29
N HIS A 76 3.82 -1.20 -1.31
CA HIS A 76 3.62 -0.06 -0.44
C HIS A 76 4.65 -0.02 0.68
N GLY A 77 5.26 1.17 0.86
CA GLY A 77 6.30 1.38 1.85
C GLY A 77 7.61 0.65 1.55
N TRP A 78 7.90 0.34 0.28
CA TRP A 78 9.09 -0.39 -0.15
C TRP A 78 10.41 0.03 0.55
N PRO A 79 10.72 1.32 0.75
CA PRO A 79 11.93 1.74 1.45
C PRO A 79 12.00 1.28 2.92
N HIS A 80 10.87 1.17 3.62
CA HIS A 80 10.79 0.82 5.05
C HIS A 80 11.36 -0.57 5.33
N TYR A 81 11.15 -1.53 4.42
CA TYR A 81 11.69 -2.88 4.59
C TYR A 81 13.23 -2.93 4.60
N SER A 82 13.90 -1.89 4.11
CA SER A 82 15.37 -1.77 4.17
C SER A 82 15.88 -1.04 5.42
N GLU A 83 15.00 -0.55 6.28
CA GLU A 83 15.39 0.16 7.49
C GLU A 83 15.97 -0.78 8.55
N PRO A 84 16.92 -0.30 9.39
CA PRO A 84 17.49 -1.09 10.48
C PRO A 84 16.41 -1.59 11.45
N GLY A 85 16.40 -2.89 11.73
CA GLY A 85 15.38 -3.58 12.51
C GLY A 85 14.39 -4.35 11.63
N LEU A 86 13.88 -3.72 10.56
CA LEU A 86 12.97 -4.37 9.60
C LEU A 86 13.75 -5.17 8.56
N ARG A 87 14.92 -4.69 8.13
CA ARG A 87 15.78 -5.34 7.15
C ARG A 87 16.22 -6.74 7.57
N GLU A 88 16.45 -6.96 8.86
CA GLU A 88 16.88 -8.24 9.43
C GLU A 88 15.72 -9.25 9.55
N MET A 89 14.48 -8.76 9.56
CA MET A 89 13.26 -9.57 9.59
C MET A 89 12.71 -9.86 8.19
N THR A 90 13.02 -8.99 7.23
CA THR A 90 12.52 -9.08 5.86
C THR A 90 13.28 -10.15 5.08
N VAL A 91 12.53 -11.04 4.44
CA VAL A 91 13.07 -12.01 3.49
C VAL A 91 12.54 -11.75 2.08
N SER A 92 13.32 -12.07 1.06
CA SER A 92 12.86 -12.10 -0.33
C SER A 92 13.81 -12.92 -1.20
N ALA A 93 13.27 -13.91 -1.90
CA ALA A 93 14.03 -14.75 -2.81
C ALA A 93 14.44 -14.03 -4.09
N ASN A 94 13.62 -13.07 -4.55
CA ASN A 94 13.68 -12.54 -5.91
C ASN A 94 13.99 -11.04 -6.01
N ALA A 95 14.10 -10.31 -4.90
CA ALA A 95 14.48 -8.89 -4.91
C ALA A 95 16.02 -8.72 -4.92
N VAL A 96 16.54 -8.05 -5.95
CA VAL A 96 17.98 -7.87 -6.19
C VAL A 96 18.33 -6.43 -6.55
N ASP A 97 19.59 -6.05 -6.37
CA ASP A 97 20.14 -4.80 -6.89
C ASP A 97 20.59 -4.92 -8.36
N ASP A 98 21.04 -3.82 -8.95
CA ASP A 98 21.57 -3.77 -10.33
C ASP A 98 22.76 -4.72 -10.58
N ALA A 99 23.47 -5.13 -9.53
CA ALA A 99 24.58 -6.09 -9.61
C ALA A 99 24.10 -7.55 -9.43
N GLY A 100 22.79 -7.78 -9.29
CA GLY A 100 22.19 -9.09 -9.05
C GLY A 100 22.39 -9.61 -7.62
N ARG A 101 22.79 -8.76 -6.67
CA ARG A 101 22.96 -9.16 -5.27
C ARG A 101 21.60 -9.10 -4.56
N PRO A 102 21.28 -10.07 -3.69
CA PRO A 102 20.04 -10.05 -2.92
C PRO A 102 19.92 -8.77 -2.08
N LEU A 103 18.76 -8.10 -2.16
CA LEU A 103 18.46 -6.94 -1.31
C LEU A 103 18.16 -7.36 0.13
N PHE A 104 17.52 -8.51 0.30
CA PHE A 104 17.08 -9.10 1.57
C PHE A 104 17.69 -10.49 1.78
N ASP A 105 17.56 -11.03 2.98
CA ASP A 105 17.90 -12.43 3.21
C ASP A 105 16.95 -13.30 2.37
N ARG A 106 17.46 -14.28 1.63
CA ARG A 106 16.61 -15.04 0.71
C ARG A 106 15.71 -16.07 1.40
N LEU A 107 16.07 -16.50 2.61
CA LEU A 107 15.44 -17.60 3.33
C LEU A 107 15.65 -17.44 4.84
N ARG A 108 14.64 -17.82 5.62
CA ARG A 108 14.75 -18.08 7.06
C ARG A 108 14.38 -19.54 7.34
N VAL A 109 15.21 -20.26 8.08
CA VAL A 109 14.87 -21.60 8.57
C VAL A 109 14.41 -21.51 10.01
N VAL A 110 13.24 -22.06 10.33
CA VAL A 110 12.62 -22.06 11.66
C VAL A 110 12.10 -23.44 12.03
N GLU A 111 11.86 -23.68 13.31
CA GLU A 111 11.26 -24.92 13.81
C GLU A 111 9.75 -24.72 14.05
N VAL A 112 8.90 -25.41 13.27
CA VAL A 112 7.45 -25.45 13.49
C VAL A 112 7.06 -26.90 13.80
N HIS A 113 6.59 -27.14 15.01
CA HIS A 113 6.55 -28.45 15.64
C HIS A 113 7.91 -29.16 15.51
N ASP A 114 7.94 -30.36 14.93
CA ASP A 114 9.14 -31.18 14.73
C ASP A 114 9.66 -31.04 13.29
N ARG A 115 9.33 -29.95 12.58
CA ARG A 115 9.74 -29.71 11.19
C ARG A 115 10.64 -28.48 11.10
N ARG A 116 11.75 -28.62 10.37
CA ARG A 116 12.55 -27.50 9.89
C ARG A 116 11.89 -26.89 8.68
N VAL A 117 11.33 -25.70 8.84
CA VAL A 117 10.56 -25.00 7.82
C VAL A 117 11.41 -23.92 7.17
N ALA A 118 11.57 -24.00 5.85
CA ALA A 118 12.06 -22.92 5.00
C ALA A 118 10.94 -21.89 4.80
N VAL A 119 11.13 -20.69 5.33
CA VAL A 119 10.26 -19.53 5.10
C VAL A 119 10.99 -18.58 4.17
N THR A 120 10.38 -18.26 3.03
CA THR A 120 10.89 -17.28 2.06
C THR A 120 9.75 -16.40 1.58
N ALA A 121 10.05 -15.35 0.83
CA ALA A 121 9.06 -14.49 0.23
C ALA A 121 9.36 -14.18 -1.23
N VAL A 122 8.33 -13.80 -1.97
CA VAL A 122 8.45 -13.28 -3.34
C VAL A 122 7.55 -12.08 -3.52
N ILE A 123 7.98 -11.14 -4.37
CA ILE A 123 7.12 -10.06 -4.87
C ILE A 123 6.90 -10.27 -6.37
N GLY A 124 5.65 -10.14 -6.81
CA GLY A 124 5.29 -10.31 -8.21
C GLY A 124 5.89 -9.21 -9.08
N VAL A 125 6.24 -9.52 -10.34
CA VAL A 125 6.81 -8.53 -11.27
C VAL A 125 5.85 -7.35 -11.45
N SER A 126 4.56 -7.61 -11.62
CA SER A 126 3.54 -6.56 -11.74
C SER A 126 3.46 -5.69 -10.49
N ALA A 127 3.40 -6.30 -9.30
CA ALA A 127 3.38 -5.59 -8.01
C ALA A 127 4.60 -4.68 -7.86
N PHE A 128 5.80 -5.20 -8.12
CA PHE A 128 7.04 -4.43 -8.05
C PHE A 128 7.04 -3.20 -8.96
N HIS A 129 6.45 -3.29 -10.16
CA HIS A 129 6.38 -2.15 -11.08
C HIS A 129 5.44 -1.04 -10.63
N THR A 130 4.55 -1.30 -9.65
CA THR A 130 3.69 -0.27 -9.04
C THR A 130 4.43 0.58 -8.00
N ILE A 131 5.60 0.13 -7.52
CA ILE A 131 6.42 0.92 -6.61
C ILE A 131 6.88 2.20 -7.31
N PRO A 132 6.78 3.38 -6.66
CA PRO A 132 7.26 4.64 -7.23
C PRO A 132 8.70 4.53 -7.73
N ALA A 133 8.95 5.00 -8.95
CA ALA A 133 10.24 4.80 -9.62
C ALA A 133 11.45 5.26 -8.80
N GLY A 134 11.31 6.36 -8.04
CA GLY A 134 12.36 6.86 -7.14
C GLY A 134 12.63 5.96 -5.93
N GLN A 135 11.63 5.22 -5.44
CA GLN A 135 11.77 4.31 -4.30
C GLN A 135 12.41 2.97 -4.69
N ARG A 136 12.24 2.52 -5.94
CA ARG A 136 12.84 1.27 -6.47
C ARG A 136 14.04 1.50 -7.40
N ALA A 137 14.64 2.69 -7.35
CA ALA A 137 15.80 2.99 -8.19
C ALA A 137 16.98 2.08 -7.83
N GLY A 138 17.58 1.43 -8.83
CA GLY A 138 18.67 0.47 -8.65
C GLY A 138 18.25 -0.90 -8.11
N HIS A 139 16.95 -1.15 -8.00
CA HIS A 139 16.36 -2.40 -7.52
C HIS A 139 15.58 -3.06 -8.66
N HIS A 140 15.59 -4.39 -8.68
CA HIS A 140 14.87 -5.21 -9.62
C HIS A 140 14.32 -6.46 -8.94
N VAL A 141 13.38 -7.12 -9.62
CA VAL A 141 12.88 -8.44 -9.21
C VAL A 141 13.12 -9.45 -10.33
N THR A 142 13.65 -10.60 -9.96
CA THR A 142 13.76 -11.76 -10.85
C THR A 142 12.44 -12.54 -10.88
N ASP A 143 12.34 -13.49 -11.81
CA ASP A 143 11.18 -14.37 -11.91
C ASP A 143 10.99 -15.18 -10.59
N PRO A 144 9.82 -15.09 -9.94
CA PRO A 144 9.57 -15.78 -8.68
C PRO A 144 9.74 -17.30 -8.75
N VAL A 145 9.35 -17.94 -9.85
CA VAL A 145 9.46 -19.41 -10.02
C VAL A 145 10.93 -19.81 -10.08
N ILE A 146 11.74 -19.06 -10.84
CA ILE A 146 13.18 -19.32 -10.94
C ILE A 146 13.84 -19.15 -9.56
N ALA A 147 13.58 -18.03 -8.88
CA ALA A 147 14.17 -17.73 -7.58
C ALA A 147 13.83 -18.79 -6.51
N LEU A 148 12.58 -19.25 -6.47
CA LEU A 148 12.15 -20.31 -5.55
C LEU A 148 12.81 -21.66 -5.84
N ARG A 149 12.95 -22.02 -7.12
CA ARG A 149 13.61 -23.28 -7.52
C ARG A 149 15.10 -23.28 -7.19
N GLU A 150 15.79 -22.16 -7.34
CA GLU A 150 17.18 -22.00 -6.92
C GLU A 150 17.33 -22.27 -5.42
N LEU A 151 16.51 -21.62 -4.59
CA LEU A 151 16.51 -21.86 -3.14
C LEU A 151 16.21 -23.32 -2.80
N MET A 152 15.25 -23.94 -3.49
CA MET A 152 14.96 -25.36 -3.31
C MET A 152 16.20 -26.22 -3.55
N LEU A 153 16.90 -26.02 -4.66
CA LEU A 153 18.12 -26.75 -4.97
C LEU A 153 19.20 -26.53 -3.91
N GLU A 154 19.36 -25.29 -3.42
CA GLU A 154 20.33 -24.91 -2.40
C GLU A 154 20.03 -25.52 -1.02
N HIS A 155 18.75 -25.66 -0.63
CA HIS A 155 18.38 -25.90 0.78
C HIS A 155 17.57 -27.19 1.05
N HIS A 156 17.05 -27.89 0.04
CA HIS A 156 16.15 -29.06 0.23
C HIS A 156 16.68 -30.18 1.13
N HIS A 157 18.01 -30.30 1.30
CA HIS A 157 18.62 -31.37 2.07
C HIS A 157 18.61 -31.13 3.59
N HIS A 158 18.23 -29.93 4.05
CA HIS A 158 18.19 -29.60 5.48
C HIS A 158 16.87 -28.98 5.96
N VAL A 159 15.86 -28.87 5.10
CA VAL A 159 14.50 -28.46 5.46
C VAL A 159 13.49 -29.54 5.12
N ASP A 160 12.42 -29.60 5.90
CA ASP A 160 11.37 -30.61 5.84
C ASP A 160 10.06 -30.03 5.24
N SER A 161 9.93 -28.70 5.18
CA SER A 161 8.76 -28.01 4.59
C SER A 161 9.12 -26.62 4.03
N TRP A 162 8.33 -26.13 3.09
CA TRP A 162 8.50 -24.86 2.38
C TRP A 162 7.27 -23.98 2.48
N ILE A 163 7.46 -22.77 3.00
CA ILE A 163 6.43 -21.74 3.17
C ILE A 163 6.86 -20.50 2.40
N VAL A 164 5.96 -20.01 1.55
CA VAL A 164 6.19 -18.79 0.76
C VAL A 164 5.22 -17.70 1.21
N LEU A 165 5.77 -16.55 1.59
CA LEU A 165 5.03 -15.31 1.77
C LEU A 165 5.02 -14.57 0.43
N SER A 166 3.90 -14.53 -0.27
CA SER A 166 3.84 -13.96 -1.60
C SER A 166 3.12 -12.62 -1.61
N HIS A 167 3.76 -11.65 -2.26
CA HIS A 167 3.17 -10.36 -2.61
C HIS A 167 2.99 -10.26 -4.13
N SER A 168 2.37 -11.27 -4.73
CA SER A 168 2.17 -11.37 -6.19
C SER A 168 0.70 -11.26 -6.62
N GLY A 169 -0.22 -11.49 -5.68
CA GLY A 169 -1.66 -11.60 -5.93
C GLY A 169 -2.11 -13.06 -6.03
N PHE A 170 -3.29 -13.34 -5.46
CA PHE A 170 -3.88 -14.67 -5.29
C PHE A 170 -3.92 -15.53 -6.58
N ASP A 171 -4.30 -14.94 -7.72
CA ASP A 171 -4.33 -15.66 -9.00
C ASP A 171 -2.94 -15.96 -9.57
N GLU A 172 -1.95 -15.10 -9.27
CA GLU A 172 -0.55 -15.39 -9.57
C GLU A 172 -0.04 -16.49 -8.63
N ASP A 173 -0.47 -16.50 -7.37
CA ASP A 173 -0.05 -17.49 -6.38
C ASP A 173 -0.60 -18.89 -6.66
N ILE A 174 -1.79 -19.01 -7.23
CA ILE A 174 -2.30 -20.28 -7.78
C ILE A 174 -1.40 -20.81 -8.90
N ARG A 175 -0.92 -19.92 -9.79
CA ARG A 175 0.01 -20.29 -10.87
C ARG A 175 1.39 -20.64 -10.32
N LEU A 176 1.86 -19.89 -9.33
CA LEU A 176 3.11 -20.12 -8.63
C LEU A 176 3.12 -21.51 -7.95
N ALA A 177 2.04 -21.87 -7.26
CA ALA A 177 1.87 -23.18 -6.66
C ALA A 177 1.97 -24.31 -7.68
N GLY A 178 1.33 -24.16 -8.85
CA GLY A 178 1.42 -25.14 -9.94
C GLY A 178 2.82 -25.26 -10.54
N ALA A 179 3.59 -24.18 -10.54
CA ALA A 179 4.97 -24.16 -11.06
C ALA A 179 6.02 -24.63 -10.03
N CYS A 180 5.70 -24.53 -8.73
CA CYS A 180 6.57 -24.89 -7.61
C CYS A 180 5.89 -25.91 -6.67
N PRO A 181 5.63 -27.15 -7.13
CA PRO A 181 4.88 -28.15 -6.35
C PRO A 181 5.61 -28.67 -5.10
N PHE A 182 6.84 -28.21 -4.84
CA PHE A 182 7.57 -28.51 -3.60
C PHE A 182 7.18 -27.57 -2.45
N VAL A 183 6.45 -26.49 -2.73
CA VAL A 183 5.98 -25.54 -1.72
C VAL A 183 4.77 -26.14 -1.02
N ASP A 184 4.75 -26.14 0.31
CA ASP A 184 3.63 -26.67 1.09
C ASP A 184 2.50 -25.65 1.21
N VAL A 185 2.84 -24.40 1.57
CA VAL A 185 1.86 -23.34 1.79
C VAL A 185 2.37 -22.02 1.19
N ILE A 186 1.49 -21.35 0.45
CA ILE A 186 1.65 -19.97 0.00
C ILE A 186 0.66 -19.11 0.77
N PHE A 187 1.17 -18.16 1.54
CA PHE A 187 0.39 -17.07 2.12
C PHE A 187 0.38 -15.90 1.12
N ALA A 188 -0.79 -15.58 0.58
CA ALA A 188 -0.95 -14.62 -0.50
C ALA A 188 -1.33 -13.21 -0.01
N GLY A 189 -0.78 -12.18 -0.64
CA GLY A 189 -1.08 -10.75 -0.45
C GLY A 189 -1.33 -9.99 -1.76
N HIS A 190 -1.16 -8.65 -1.75
CA HIS A 190 -1.22 -7.71 -2.88
C HIS A 190 -2.61 -7.44 -3.47
N CYS A 191 -3.34 -8.48 -3.90
CA CYS A 191 -4.62 -8.26 -4.59
C CYS A 191 -5.79 -8.33 -3.60
N HIS A 192 -6.64 -7.31 -3.58
CA HIS A 192 -7.93 -7.33 -2.87
C HIS A 192 -8.91 -8.29 -3.56
N SER A 193 -8.71 -9.57 -3.30
CA SER A 193 -9.49 -10.69 -3.83
C SER A 193 -10.61 -11.06 -2.87
N ASP A 194 -11.78 -11.35 -3.41
CA ASP A 194 -12.89 -11.99 -2.67
C ASP A 194 -12.58 -13.44 -2.28
N THR A 195 -11.49 -14.01 -2.80
CA THR A 195 -11.05 -15.37 -2.52
C THR A 195 -9.92 -15.35 -1.50
N TYR A 196 -10.19 -15.94 -0.33
CA TYR A 196 -9.20 -16.07 0.74
C TYR A 196 -8.59 -17.47 0.84
N GLY A 197 -9.14 -18.45 0.12
CA GLY A 197 -8.73 -19.84 0.21
C GLY A 197 -9.14 -20.52 1.54
N PRO A 198 -8.53 -21.67 1.88
CA PRO A 198 -7.44 -22.31 1.15
C PRO A 198 -7.90 -22.88 -0.21
N VAL A 199 -7.06 -22.71 -1.24
CA VAL A 199 -7.18 -23.39 -2.54
C VAL A 199 -6.06 -24.41 -2.64
N HIS A 200 -6.40 -25.64 -3.02
CA HIS A 200 -5.42 -26.70 -3.28
C HIS A 200 -4.95 -26.65 -4.73
N VAL A 201 -3.64 -26.61 -4.94
CA VAL A 201 -3.01 -26.79 -6.26
C VAL A 201 -2.04 -27.97 -6.14
N GLY A 202 -2.53 -29.16 -6.46
CA GLY A 202 -1.84 -30.39 -6.07
C GLY A 202 -1.79 -30.50 -4.55
N ASP A 203 -0.60 -30.69 -3.98
CA ASP A 203 -0.37 -30.77 -2.54
C ASP A 203 -0.13 -29.39 -1.88
N THR A 204 0.08 -28.33 -2.68
CA THR A 204 0.30 -26.97 -2.19
C THR A 204 -1.02 -26.30 -1.79
N LEU A 205 -1.03 -25.63 -0.64
CA LEU A 205 -2.13 -24.79 -0.17
C LEU A 205 -1.87 -23.31 -0.49
N VAL A 206 -2.80 -22.62 -1.13
CA VAL A 206 -2.78 -21.16 -1.30
C VAL A 206 -3.86 -20.56 -0.41
N VAL A 207 -3.47 -19.72 0.54
CA VAL A 207 -4.38 -19.11 1.54
C VAL A 207 -4.02 -17.64 1.74
N LYS A 208 -5.03 -16.83 2.06
CA LYS A 208 -4.88 -15.39 2.26
C LYS A 208 -5.58 -14.92 3.53
N GLY A 209 -4.94 -14.03 4.26
CA GLY A 209 -5.53 -13.34 5.41
C GLY A 209 -6.54 -12.28 4.98
N ARG A 210 -7.47 -11.93 5.87
CA ARG A 210 -8.32 -10.76 5.64
C ARG A 210 -7.49 -9.49 5.83
N GLU A 211 -7.68 -8.53 4.95
CA GLU A 211 -6.89 -7.30 4.84
C GLU A 211 -7.32 -6.26 5.88
N LEU A 212 -6.63 -5.13 5.94
CA LEU A 212 -7.05 -3.95 6.70
C LEU A 212 -7.33 -4.27 8.17
N ALA A 213 -6.47 -5.08 8.79
CA ALA A 213 -6.59 -5.53 10.18
C ALA A 213 -7.86 -6.36 10.48
N ALA A 214 -8.60 -6.85 9.48
CA ALA A 214 -9.84 -7.59 9.70
C ALA A 214 -9.61 -9.08 10.05
N GLY A 215 -8.44 -9.63 9.77
CA GLY A 215 -8.13 -11.02 10.07
C GLY A 215 -6.76 -11.49 9.61
N TYR A 216 -6.60 -12.81 9.54
CA TYR A 216 -5.32 -13.46 9.28
C TYR A 216 -5.52 -14.82 8.61
N ALA A 217 -4.47 -15.36 8.01
CA ALA A 217 -4.37 -16.75 7.61
C ALA A 217 -3.53 -17.52 8.63
N ALA A 218 -3.84 -18.80 8.82
CA ALA A 218 -3.09 -19.70 9.69
C ALA A 218 -2.76 -20.98 8.95
N ALA A 219 -1.57 -21.52 9.19
CA ALA A 219 -1.21 -22.87 8.77
C ALA A 219 -0.55 -23.65 9.91
N GLU A 220 -0.95 -24.91 10.05
CA GLU A 220 -0.41 -25.82 11.07
C GLU A 220 -0.09 -27.20 10.46
N PRO A 221 0.99 -27.88 10.90
CA PRO A 221 1.31 -29.23 10.45
C PRO A 221 0.21 -30.23 10.80
N VAL A 222 -0.23 -31.04 9.84
CA VAL A 222 -1.17 -32.15 10.06
C VAL A 222 -0.69 -33.40 9.34
N GLY A 223 -0.37 -34.46 10.08
CA GLY A 223 0.23 -35.67 9.53
C GLY A 223 1.56 -35.37 8.83
N SER A 224 1.66 -35.73 7.55
CA SER A 224 2.81 -35.40 6.69
C SER A 224 2.66 -34.06 5.94
N GLY A 225 1.48 -33.45 5.94
CA GLY A 225 1.18 -32.22 5.20
C GLY A 225 0.87 -31.04 6.11
N TRP A 226 0.08 -30.09 5.60
CA TRP A 226 -0.35 -28.89 6.30
C TRP A 226 -1.87 -28.74 6.22
N ALA A 227 -2.46 -28.07 7.20
CA ALA A 227 -3.81 -27.53 7.12
C ALA A 227 -3.74 -26.01 7.19
N ALA A 228 -4.53 -25.33 6.38
CA ALA A 228 -4.59 -23.87 6.34
C ALA A 228 -6.03 -23.35 6.46
N ARG A 229 -6.20 -22.15 7.01
CA ARG A 229 -7.50 -21.48 7.13
C ARG A 229 -7.34 -19.97 7.18
N THR A 230 -8.39 -19.26 6.79
CA THR A 230 -8.55 -17.81 7.04
C THR A 230 -9.47 -17.61 8.23
N ALA A 231 -9.13 -16.66 9.09
CA ALA A 231 -9.91 -16.29 10.27
C ALA A 231 -10.04 -14.76 10.37
N VAL A 232 -11.07 -14.30 11.08
CA VAL A 232 -11.15 -12.92 11.57
C VAL A 232 -10.41 -12.82 12.89
N PHE A 233 -9.88 -11.64 13.22
CA PHE A 233 -9.41 -11.45 14.59
C PHE A 233 -10.62 -11.57 15.53
N PRO A 234 -10.48 -12.28 16.67
CA PRO A 234 -11.50 -12.25 17.71
C PRO A 234 -11.68 -10.80 18.17
N ALA A 235 -12.77 -10.47 18.87
CA ALA A 235 -12.98 -9.13 19.42
C ALA A 235 -12.49 -9.03 20.89
N PRO A 236 -11.20 -8.79 21.16
CA PRO A 236 -10.74 -8.30 22.44
C PRO A 236 -11.11 -6.82 22.56
N THR A 237 -11.23 -6.36 23.81
CA THR A 237 -11.67 -4.99 24.11
C THR A 237 -10.54 -4.07 24.54
N THR A 238 -9.30 -4.56 24.64
CA THR A 238 -8.18 -3.81 25.23
C THR A 238 -6.87 -4.14 24.54
N VAL A 239 -6.04 -3.12 24.35
CA VAL A 239 -4.66 -3.26 23.90
C VAL A 239 -3.78 -3.75 25.06
N PRO A 240 -2.85 -4.70 24.84
CA PRO A 240 -1.88 -5.14 25.85
C PRO A 240 -1.03 -3.99 26.39
N ASP A 241 -0.66 -4.05 27.67
CA ASP A 241 0.13 -3.01 28.35
C ASP A 241 1.46 -2.72 27.64
N GLU A 242 2.11 -3.74 27.07
CA GLU A 242 3.35 -3.61 26.32
C GLU A 242 3.20 -2.80 25.02
N LEU A 243 1.97 -2.63 24.52
CA LEU A 243 1.64 -1.85 23.33
C LEU A 243 0.98 -0.51 23.67
N ALA A 244 0.89 -0.12 24.95
CA ALA A 244 0.20 1.10 25.36
C ALA A 244 0.76 2.38 24.72
N ALA A 245 2.08 2.46 24.51
CA ALA A 245 2.70 3.62 23.85
C ALA A 245 2.34 3.70 22.36
N VAL A 246 2.25 2.54 21.68
CA VAL A 246 1.81 2.44 20.28
C VAL A 246 0.34 2.86 20.17
N ASP A 247 -0.50 2.40 21.10
CA ASP A 247 -1.92 2.75 21.16
C ASP A 247 -2.12 4.25 21.36
N GLU A 248 -1.35 4.88 22.27
CA GLU A 248 -1.41 6.32 22.49
C GLU A 248 -1.00 7.13 21.25
N GLU A 249 -0.01 6.64 20.48
CA GLU A 249 0.40 7.28 19.23
C GLU A 249 -0.68 7.12 18.14
N ILE A 250 -1.27 5.93 18.00
CA ILE A 250 -2.43 5.70 17.13
C ILE A 250 -3.55 6.66 17.48
N ASP A 251 -3.94 6.75 18.75
CA ASP A 251 -4.98 7.64 19.25
C ASP A 251 -4.67 9.12 18.98
N SER A 252 -3.40 9.51 19.15
CA SER A 252 -2.94 10.87 18.86
C SER A 252 -3.13 11.23 17.40
N ILE A 253 -2.70 10.34 16.49
CA ILE A 253 -2.88 10.54 15.06
C ILE A 253 -4.37 10.49 14.69
N GLY A 254 -5.15 9.58 15.27
CA GLY A 254 -6.59 9.49 15.07
C GLY A 254 -7.31 10.80 15.43
N ARG A 255 -6.95 11.44 16.55
CA ARG A 255 -7.44 12.77 16.92
C ARG A 255 -7.07 13.84 15.89
N MET A 256 -5.87 13.79 15.32
CA MET A 256 -5.48 14.72 14.24
C MET A 256 -6.33 14.49 12.99
N LEU A 257 -6.54 13.23 12.59
CA LEU A 257 -7.36 12.87 11.43
C LEU A 257 -8.81 13.30 11.60
N ALA A 258 -9.36 13.23 12.81
CA ALA A 258 -10.71 13.68 13.14
C ALA A 258 -10.88 15.22 13.13
N THR A 259 -9.81 16.00 12.90
CA THR A 259 -9.88 17.47 12.88
C THR A 259 -10.86 17.94 11.79
N PRO A 260 -11.91 18.70 12.15
CA PRO A 260 -12.87 19.20 11.18
C PRO A 260 -12.26 20.32 10.33
N LEU A 261 -12.50 20.26 9.01
CA LEU A 261 -11.98 21.21 8.02
C LEU A 261 -13.07 22.08 7.39
N GLY A 262 -14.35 21.70 7.50
CA GLY A 262 -15.47 22.44 6.93
C GLY A 262 -16.74 21.60 6.86
N THR A 263 -17.85 22.25 6.53
CA THR A 263 -19.11 21.55 6.19
C THR A 263 -19.05 21.13 4.73
N VAL A 264 -19.33 19.86 4.42
CA VAL A 264 -19.33 19.35 3.05
C VAL A 264 -20.47 19.98 2.26
N ASP A 265 -20.14 20.53 1.10
CA ASP A 265 -21.08 21.20 0.20
C ASP A 265 -21.84 20.16 -0.66
N GLU A 266 -23.08 20.48 -1.03
CA GLU A 266 -23.80 19.74 -2.07
C GLU A 266 -23.05 19.85 -3.40
N PRO A 267 -22.90 18.77 -4.18
CA PRO A 267 -23.57 17.46 -4.14
C PRO A 267 -22.84 16.38 -3.32
N TYR A 268 -21.76 16.72 -2.62
CA TYR A 268 -20.78 15.76 -2.10
C TYR A 268 -21.16 15.18 -0.74
N ARG A 269 -22.08 15.85 -0.04
CA ARG A 269 -22.57 15.50 1.29
C ARG A 269 -23.28 14.15 1.29
N ASP A 270 -23.04 13.37 2.34
CA ASP A 270 -23.67 12.06 2.61
C ASP A 270 -23.61 11.07 1.44
N ALA A 271 -22.59 11.21 0.59
CA ALA A 271 -22.44 10.45 -0.64
C ALA A 271 -21.07 9.79 -0.74
N ILE A 272 -20.99 8.76 -1.59
CA ILE A 272 -19.69 8.30 -2.09
C ILE A 272 -19.24 9.32 -3.13
N LEU A 273 -18.09 9.93 -2.88
CA LEU A 273 -17.50 10.94 -3.74
C LEU A 273 -17.30 10.41 -5.17
N ASP A 274 -17.95 11.06 -6.13
CA ASP A 274 -17.59 10.93 -7.55
C ASP A 274 -16.31 11.72 -7.79
N ARG A 275 -15.19 10.99 -7.77
CA ARG A 275 -13.85 11.57 -7.96
C ARG A 275 -13.70 12.31 -9.30
N ARG A 276 -14.39 11.87 -10.36
CA ARG A 276 -14.27 12.49 -11.69
C ARG A 276 -14.97 13.84 -11.70
N ARG A 277 -16.18 13.88 -11.13
CA ARG A 277 -16.93 15.13 -10.97
C ARG A 277 -16.13 16.13 -10.14
N LEU A 278 -15.63 15.71 -8.99
CA LEU A 278 -14.82 16.59 -8.14
C LEU A 278 -13.57 17.10 -8.87
N LEU A 279 -12.86 16.22 -9.57
CA LEU A 279 -11.64 16.63 -10.27
C LEU A 279 -11.94 17.66 -11.37
N GLN A 280 -13.08 17.54 -12.05
CA GLN A 280 -13.53 18.52 -13.03
C GLN A 280 -13.90 19.86 -12.38
N ASP A 281 -14.57 19.85 -11.22
CA ASP A 281 -14.89 21.06 -10.46
C ASP A 281 -13.61 21.75 -9.96
N VAL A 282 -12.64 20.97 -9.45
CA VAL A 282 -11.32 21.47 -9.07
C VAL A 282 -10.60 22.09 -10.26
N ALA A 283 -10.52 21.40 -11.41
CA ALA A 283 -9.88 21.93 -12.61
C ALA A 283 -10.52 23.24 -13.08
N SER A 284 -11.85 23.30 -13.07
CA SER A 284 -12.62 24.50 -13.45
C SER A 284 -12.37 25.67 -12.50
N ARG A 285 -12.29 25.41 -11.19
CA ARG A 285 -11.99 26.44 -10.19
C ARG A 285 -10.54 26.91 -10.24
N LEU A 286 -9.60 26.02 -10.49
CA LEU A 286 -8.19 26.39 -10.69
C LEU A 286 -8.02 27.28 -11.93
N HIS A 287 -8.74 26.97 -13.03
CA HIS A 287 -8.75 27.80 -14.25
C HIS A 287 -9.38 29.18 -13.99
N THR A 288 -10.62 29.21 -13.48
CA THR A 288 -11.39 30.46 -13.37
C THR A 288 -11.05 31.30 -12.15
N GLY A 289 -10.76 30.68 -11.01
CA GLY A 289 -10.53 31.34 -9.73
C GLY A 289 -9.07 31.73 -9.47
N LEU A 290 -8.11 30.97 -9.99
CA LEU A 290 -6.68 31.28 -9.86
C LEU A 290 -6.03 31.77 -11.16
N GLY A 291 -6.80 31.84 -12.25
CA GLY A 291 -6.35 32.41 -13.52
C GLY A 291 -5.33 31.54 -14.27
N ALA A 292 -5.27 30.23 -14.02
CA ALA A 292 -4.43 29.34 -14.80
C ALA A 292 -4.96 29.25 -16.24
N ASP A 293 -4.10 29.45 -17.25
CA ASP A 293 -4.51 29.46 -18.66
C ASP A 293 -5.20 28.16 -19.11
N ALA A 294 -4.70 27.03 -18.63
CA ALA A 294 -5.40 25.75 -18.63
C ALA A 294 -4.90 24.82 -17.53
N VAL A 295 -5.70 23.81 -17.22
CA VAL A 295 -5.49 22.82 -16.18
C VAL A 295 -5.69 21.42 -16.77
N ILE A 296 -4.77 20.50 -16.46
CA ILE A 296 -4.89 19.08 -16.80
C ILE A 296 -4.60 18.26 -15.54
N LEU A 297 -5.56 17.45 -15.10
CA LEU A 297 -5.40 16.55 -13.96
C LEU A 297 -5.87 15.14 -14.36
N ASN A 298 -5.20 14.10 -13.86
CA ASN A 298 -5.60 12.70 -14.07
C ASN A 298 -6.56 12.23 -12.98
N ASP A 299 -7.62 11.50 -13.36
CA ASP A 299 -8.68 10.97 -12.48
C ASP A 299 -8.12 10.16 -11.31
N THR A 300 -7.01 9.45 -11.54
CA THR A 300 -6.32 8.63 -10.55
C THR A 300 -5.59 9.43 -9.47
N ALA A 301 -5.52 10.76 -9.58
CA ALA A 301 -4.99 11.62 -8.52
C ALA A 301 -5.90 11.67 -7.28
N LEU A 302 -7.19 11.35 -7.44
CA LEU A 302 -8.18 11.29 -6.35
C LEU A 302 -8.74 9.88 -6.16
N ARG A 303 -9.13 9.57 -4.92
CA ARG A 303 -9.82 8.32 -4.56
C ARG A 303 -11.30 8.59 -4.24
N PRO A 304 -12.19 7.64 -4.55
CA PRO A 304 -13.55 7.68 -4.02
C PRO A 304 -13.51 7.51 -2.49
N THR A 305 -14.23 8.37 -1.78
CA THR A 305 -14.34 8.36 -0.32
C THR A 305 -15.79 8.63 0.06
N ARG A 306 -16.33 7.92 1.04
CA ARG A 306 -17.65 8.24 1.59
C ARG A 306 -17.51 9.46 2.50
N LEU A 307 -18.26 10.50 2.20
CA LEU A 307 -18.27 11.73 2.99
C LEU A 307 -19.56 11.82 3.80
N GLY A 308 -19.48 12.44 4.98
CA GLY A 308 -20.64 12.85 5.78
C GLY A 308 -20.89 14.36 5.64
N ASP A 309 -21.47 14.94 6.69
CA ASP A 309 -21.75 16.39 6.79
C ASP A 309 -20.50 17.25 7.00
N VAL A 310 -19.47 16.71 7.65
CA VAL A 310 -18.25 17.43 8.01
C VAL A 310 -17.07 16.79 7.30
N LEU A 311 -16.29 17.60 6.59
CA LEU A 311 -15.03 17.17 6.00
C LEU A 311 -13.98 17.14 7.10
N THR A 312 -13.34 16.00 7.34
CA THR A 312 -12.22 15.87 8.27
C THR A 312 -10.87 15.90 7.54
N LEU A 313 -9.77 16.04 8.30
CA LEU A 313 -8.43 15.86 7.75
C LEU A 313 -8.23 14.44 7.21
N GLY A 314 -8.78 13.44 7.90
CA GLY A 314 -8.78 12.04 7.48
C GLY A 314 -9.45 11.86 6.11
N ASP A 315 -10.64 12.44 5.92
CA ASP A 315 -11.34 12.41 4.64
C ASP A 315 -10.50 13.02 3.53
N LEU A 316 -9.89 14.18 3.77
CA LEU A 316 -9.09 14.87 2.77
C LEU A 316 -7.86 14.05 2.36
N LEU A 317 -7.19 13.42 3.32
CA LEU A 317 -6.03 12.54 3.06
C LEU A 317 -6.46 11.23 2.38
N ALA A 318 -7.66 10.73 2.65
CA ALA A 318 -8.21 9.58 1.94
C ALA A 318 -8.53 9.91 0.47
N ILE A 319 -9.08 11.11 0.22
CA ILE A 319 -9.41 11.61 -1.13
C ILE A 319 -8.13 11.86 -1.96
N GLU A 320 -7.14 12.57 -1.40
CA GLU A 320 -5.89 12.93 -2.08
C GLU A 320 -4.68 12.41 -1.28
N PRO A 321 -4.34 11.11 -1.38
CA PRO A 321 -3.33 10.48 -0.52
C PRO A 321 -1.89 10.78 -0.96
N PHE A 322 -1.70 11.32 -2.17
CA PHE A 322 -0.38 11.47 -2.77
C PHE A 322 0.30 12.79 -2.44
N ASP A 323 -0.43 13.73 -1.84
CA ASP A 323 0.07 15.05 -1.48
C ASP A 323 0.65 15.80 -2.68
N ASN A 324 -0.12 15.77 -3.77
CA ASN A 324 0.28 16.30 -5.05
C ASN A 324 0.54 17.81 -4.95
N GLN A 325 1.74 18.22 -5.36
CA GLN A 325 2.03 19.61 -5.67
C GLN A 325 1.45 19.99 -7.04
N LEU A 326 0.76 21.13 -7.09
CA LEU A 326 0.37 21.75 -8.35
C LEU A 326 1.53 22.58 -8.91
N VAL A 327 1.81 22.38 -10.19
CA VAL A 327 2.94 22.99 -10.91
C VAL A 327 2.48 23.46 -12.28
N HIS A 328 3.12 24.51 -12.79
CA HIS A 328 3.03 24.84 -14.20
C HIS A 328 4.03 23.96 -14.97
N ALA A 329 3.55 23.31 -16.03
CA ALA A 329 4.35 22.42 -16.86
C ALA A 329 4.30 22.86 -18.33
N LEU A 330 5.42 22.73 -19.03
CA LEU A 330 5.47 22.98 -20.47
C LEU A 330 4.80 21.85 -21.23
N LEU A 331 4.06 22.19 -22.28
CA LEU A 331 3.63 21.20 -23.24
C LEU A 331 4.79 20.83 -24.17
N PRO A 332 5.00 19.54 -24.49
CA PRO A 332 6.02 19.16 -25.45
C PRO A 332 5.76 19.80 -26.82
N ASP A 333 6.79 20.39 -27.45
CA ASP A 333 6.67 21.16 -28.70
C ASP A 333 5.94 20.40 -29.82
N ARG A 334 6.11 19.07 -29.88
CA ARG A 334 5.42 18.19 -30.84
C ARG A 334 3.89 18.21 -30.76
N TYR A 335 3.33 18.77 -29.69
CA TYR A 335 1.89 18.88 -29.45
C TYR A 335 1.39 20.33 -29.46
N ALA A 336 2.26 21.32 -29.72
CA ALA A 336 1.90 22.74 -29.70
C ALA A 336 0.72 23.08 -30.66
N ASP A 337 0.69 22.43 -31.82
CA ASP A 337 -0.35 22.60 -32.84
C ASP A 337 -1.44 21.51 -32.79
N SER A 338 -1.40 20.59 -31.81
CA SER A 338 -2.37 19.49 -31.69
C SER A 338 -2.59 19.06 -30.23
N PRO A 339 -3.21 19.91 -29.38
CA PRO A 339 -3.48 19.59 -27.98
C PRO A 339 -4.34 18.33 -27.78
N ASP A 340 -5.25 18.04 -28.70
CA ASP A 340 -6.10 16.84 -28.63
C ASP A 340 -5.29 15.54 -28.71
N SER A 341 -4.22 15.53 -29.52
CA SER A 341 -3.32 14.38 -29.63
C SER A 341 -2.54 14.14 -28.33
N LEU A 342 -2.16 15.21 -27.62
CA LEU A 342 -1.56 15.10 -26.29
C LEU A 342 -2.55 14.49 -25.30
N LEU A 343 -3.77 15.02 -25.24
CA LEU A 343 -4.81 14.58 -24.31
C LEU A 343 -5.17 13.11 -24.54
N LYS A 344 -5.28 12.66 -25.80
CA LYS A 344 -5.51 11.25 -26.13
C LYS A 344 -4.40 10.36 -25.57
N ARG A 345 -3.14 10.72 -25.81
CA ARG A 345 -1.99 9.96 -25.31
C ARG A 345 -1.95 9.92 -23.78
N LEU A 346 -2.13 11.06 -23.12
CA LEU A 346 -2.18 11.13 -21.66
C LEU A 346 -3.31 10.24 -21.12
N THR A 347 -4.46 10.23 -21.78
CA THR A 347 -5.59 9.37 -21.39
C THR A 347 -5.25 7.89 -21.50
N GLU A 348 -4.58 7.47 -22.58
CA GLU A 348 -4.12 6.09 -22.77
C GLU A 348 -3.10 5.66 -21.71
N GLN A 349 -2.26 6.59 -21.23
CA GLN A 349 -1.17 6.28 -20.30
C GLN A 349 -1.56 6.42 -18.82
N THR A 350 -2.51 7.28 -18.50
CA THR A 350 -2.82 7.68 -17.11
C THR A 350 -4.27 7.49 -16.71
N GLY A 351 -5.11 7.09 -17.67
CA GLY A 351 -6.55 7.02 -17.52
C GLY A 351 -7.24 8.37 -17.78
N PRO A 352 -8.53 8.47 -17.44
CA PRO A 352 -9.35 9.65 -17.71
C PRO A 352 -8.76 10.95 -17.16
N LEU A 353 -8.98 12.06 -17.85
CA LEU A 353 -8.46 13.38 -17.49
C LEU A 353 -9.61 14.35 -17.18
N ALA A 354 -9.39 15.25 -16.22
CA ALA A 354 -10.14 16.48 -16.05
C ALA A 354 -9.36 17.62 -16.70
N VAL A 355 -10.04 18.40 -17.54
CA VAL A 355 -9.41 19.45 -18.35
C VAL A 355 -10.26 20.72 -18.27
N ALA A 356 -9.62 21.86 -18.05
CA ALA A 356 -10.27 23.16 -18.07
C ALA A 356 -9.34 24.23 -18.67
N PRO A 357 -9.77 25.03 -19.67
CA PRO A 357 -11.03 24.90 -20.38
C PRO A 357 -10.99 23.70 -21.34
N TRP A 358 -12.17 23.24 -21.76
CA TRP A 358 -12.32 22.24 -22.82
C TRP A 358 -13.04 22.85 -24.03
N PRO A 359 -12.48 22.77 -25.26
CA PRO A 359 -11.16 22.22 -25.58
C PRO A 359 -10.01 23.12 -25.07
N LEU A 360 -8.80 22.59 -25.04
CA LEU A 360 -7.61 23.39 -24.70
C LEU A 360 -7.40 24.53 -25.72
N PRO A 361 -6.97 25.73 -25.29
CA PRO A 361 -6.72 26.84 -26.20
C PRO A 361 -5.62 26.52 -27.21
N GLN A 362 -5.77 26.98 -28.46
CA GLN A 362 -4.70 26.86 -29.46
C GLN A 362 -3.47 27.69 -29.07
N GLY A 363 -2.28 27.15 -29.35
CA GLY A 363 -1.02 27.84 -29.06
C GLY A 363 -0.64 27.88 -27.57
N ILE A 364 -1.38 27.17 -26.71
CA ILE A 364 -1.04 27.07 -25.29
C ILE A 364 0.31 26.37 -25.11
N ARG A 365 1.19 26.97 -24.31
CA ARG A 365 2.55 26.45 -24.08
C ARG A 365 2.75 25.85 -22.70
N SER A 366 1.88 26.18 -21.75
CA SER A 366 1.95 25.71 -20.38
C SER A 366 0.57 25.40 -19.83
N VAL A 367 0.52 24.43 -18.91
CA VAL A 367 -0.70 24.04 -18.19
C VAL A 367 -0.39 23.89 -16.71
N LEU A 368 -1.38 24.14 -15.86
CA LEU A 368 -1.33 23.77 -14.45
C LEU A 368 -1.68 22.28 -14.32
N THR A 369 -0.86 21.52 -13.61
CA THR A 369 -1.04 20.07 -13.46
C THR A 369 -0.35 19.56 -12.18
N THR A 370 -0.37 18.26 -11.94
CA THR A 370 0.38 17.63 -10.85
C THR A 370 1.86 17.48 -11.22
N GLY A 371 2.75 17.48 -10.22
CA GLY A 371 4.17 17.19 -10.43
C GLY A 371 4.42 15.87 -11.16
N TYR A 372 3.60 14.85 -10.90
CA TYR A 372 3.69 13.54 -11.57
C TYR A 372 3.48 13.63 -13.08
N LEU A 373 2.41 14.27 -13.53
CA LEU A 373 2.14 14.45 -14.98
C LEU A 373 3.22 15.32 -15.63
N ALA A 374 3.65 16.37 -14.94
CA ALA A 374 4.69 17.28 -15.41
C ALA A 374 6.01 16.56 -15.71
N ASP A 375 6.50 15.74 -14.79
CA ASP A 375 7.80 15.09 -14.89
C ASP A 375 7.78 13.85 -15.77
N THR A 376 6.66 13.12 -15.78
CA THR A 376 6.60 11.80 -16.41
C THR A 376 6.16 11.88 -17.88
N TYR A 377 5.26 12.82 -18.22
CA TYR A 377 4.58 12.81 -19.52
C TYR A 377 4.65 14.13 -20.29
N LEU A 378 4.94 15.25 -19.63
CA LEU A 378 5.01 16.58 -20.23
C LEU A 378 6.47 17.04 -20.44
N GLY A 379 6.66 18.32 -20.75
CA GLY A 379 7.98 18.95 -20.96
C GLY A 379 8.71 19.32 -19.66
N GLY A 380 8.32 18.75 -18.52
CA GLY A 380 8.83 19.12 -17.21
C GLY A 380 8.18 20.37 -16.62
N ARG A 381 8.59 20.70 -15.38
CA ARG A 381 8.06 21.81 -14.57
C ARG A 381 8.72 23.13 -14.94
N THR A 382 7.94 24.22 -14.97
CA THR A 382 8.47 25.59 -15.04
C THR A 382 8.63 26.21 -13.65
N HIS A 383 7.58 26.13 -12.83
CA HIS A 383 7.56 26.65 -11.46
C HIS A 383 6.41 26.01 -10.68
N GLN A 384 6.48 26.06 -9.35
CA GLN A 384 5.40 25.62 -8.46
C GLN A 384 4.29 26.67 -8.42
N ALA A 385 3.04 26.21 -8.33
CA ALA A 385 1.88 27.10 -8.22
C ALA A 385 1.67 27.65 -6.79
N GLY A 386 2.48 27.21 -5.81
CA GLY A 386 2.31 27.58 -4.41
C GLY A 386 1.06 26.98 -3.75
N LEU A 387 0.39 26.04 -4.41
CA LEU A 387 -0.85 25.40 -3.97
C LEU A 387 -0.72 23.88 -4.06
N ARG A 388 -1.26 23.16 -3.07
CA ARG A 388 -1.37 21.70 -3.12
C ARG A 388 -2.74 21.27 -3.66
N LEU A 389 -2.80 20.11 -4.31
CA LEU A 389 -4.06 19.57 -4.82
C LEU A 389 -5.07 19.35 -3.69
N GLY A 390 -4.64 18.81 -2.55
CA GLY A 390 -5.50 18.68 -1.36
C GLY A 390 -6.11 20.00 -0.88
N GLU A 391 -5.40 21.13 -0.98
CA GLU A 391 -5.97 22.43 -0.62
C GLU A 391 -7.03 22.90 -1.63
N ALA A 392 -6.81 22.66 -2.92
CA ALA A 392 -7.79 22.94 -3.97
C ALA A 392 -9.04 22.05 -3.82
N VAL A 393 -8.84 20.77 -3.48
CA VAL A 393 -9.91 19.81 -3.16
C VAL A 393 -10.71 20.28 -1.95
N ARG A 394 -10.07 20.58 -0.83
CA ARG A 394 -10.72 21.07 0.39
C ARG A 394 -11.60 22.27 0.10
N ARG A 395 -11.04 23.28 -0.59
CA ARG A 395 -11.77 24.51 -0.93
C ARG A 395 -13.01 24.21 -1.79
N THR A 396 -12.95 23.21 -2.66
CA THR A 396 -14.02 22.82 -3.58
C THR A 396 -15.09 21.98 -2.90
N LEU A 397 -14.70 21.17 -1.92
CA LEU A 397 -15.61 20.26 -1.22
C LEU A 397 -16.36 20.88 -0.05
N ALA A 398 -15.78 21.87 0.62
CA ALA A 398 -16.29 22.31 1.90
C ALA A 398 -16.21 23.83 2.12
N THR A 399 -17.26 24.34 2.74
CA THR A 399 -17.31 25.68 3.31
C THR A 399 -16.66 25.68 4.70
N PRO A 400 -15.77 26.64 5.03
CA PRO A 400 -15.15 26.73 6.36
C PRO A 400 -16.18 26.83 7.49
N LEU A 401 -15.85 26.28 8.66
CA LEU A 401 -16.68 26.43 9.85
C LEU A 401 -16.66 27.89 10.35
N PRO A 402 -17.76 28.38 10.96
CA PRO A 402 -17.92 29.80 11.34
C PRO A 402 -16.79 30.39 12.19
N ASP A 403 -16.14 29.57 13.03
CA ASP A 403 -15.10 30.03 13.97
C ASP A 403 -13.67 30.05 13.36
N GLN A 404 -13.51 29.68 12.08
CA GLN A 404 -12.20 29.71 11.40
C GLN A 404 -11.95 31.00 10.59
N GLU A 405 -12.92 31.91 10.49
CA GLU A 405 -12.77 33.18 9.78
C GLU A 405 -11.92 34.22 10.54
N GLU A 406 -11.78 34.11 11.87
CA GLU A 406 -11.07 35.12 12.68
C GLU A 406 -9.54 34.95 12.70
N GLY A 407 -9.00 33.82 12.27
CA GLY A 407 -7.54 33.54 12.27
C GLY A 407 -6.79 33.92 11.00
N ALA A 408 -7.48 34.40 9.96
CA ALA A 408 -6.91 34.62 8.62
C ALA A 408 -7.11 36.05 8.07
N ARG A 409 -7.23 37.05 8.96
CA ARG A 409 -7.18 38.47 8.58
C ARG A 409 -5.83 39.10 8.88
#